data_AF-A0A953AZW2-F1
#
_entry.id   AF-A0A953AZW2-F1
#
_cell.length_a   1.000
_cell.length_b   1.000
_cell.length_c   1.000
_cell.angle_alpha   90.00
_cell.angle_beta   90.00
_cell.angle_gamma   90.00
#
_symmetry.space_group_name_H-M   'P 1'
#
loop_
_entity.id
_entity.type
_entity.pdbx_description
1 polymer ?
#
loop_
_entity_poly.entity_id
_entity_poly.type
_entity_poly.pdbx_seq_one_letter_code
_entity_poly.pdbx_strand_id
1 'polypeptide(L)' 'MARSCVHCGARMSRLAEACPSCGGRNTPQVPWYAYALGAVLVLVLFLGLGDSAALVASVARLISPQTP' A
#
# COMPACT_ATOMS: atom_id res chain seq x y z
N MET A 1 -8.08 -15.93 -1.08
CA MET A 1 -7.72 -17.01 -2.03
C MET A 1 -6.50 -17.77 -1.51
N ALA A 2 -6.59 -19.09 -1.35
CA ALA A 2 -5.48 -19.94 -0.92
C ALA A 2 -4.63 -20.39 -2.12
N ARG A 3 -3.36 -20.76 -1.88
CA ARG A 3 -2.46 -21.44 -2.84
C ARG A 3 -1.98 -22.77 -2.25
N SER A 4 -1.45 -23.67 -3.08
CA SER A 4 -0.81 -24.90 -2.62
C SER A 4 0.67 -24.67 -2.27
N CYS A 5 1.17 -25.43 -1.30
CA CYS A 5 2.59 -25.56 -1.02
C CYS A 5 3.28 -26.26 -2.19
N VAL A 6 4.46 -25.77 -2.60
CA VAL A 6 5.28 -26.42 -3.64
C VAL A 6 5.99 -27.66 -3.08
N HIS A 7 6.18 -27.74 -1.76
CA HIS A 7 6.87 -28.86 -1.10
C HIS A 7 5.93 -30.03 -0.75
N CYS A 8 4.76 -29.74 -0.16
CA CYS A 8 3.86 -30.77 0.39
C CYS A 8 2.42 -30.73 -0.14
N GLY A 9 2.09 -29.79 -1.04
CA GLY A 9 0.74 -29.66 -1.60
C GLY A 9 -0.33 -29.08 -0.66
N ALA A 10 -0.04 -28.86 0.63
CA ALA A 10 -1.00 -28.33 1.59
C ALA A 10 -1.52 -26.93 1.19
N ARG A 11 -2.80 -26.65 1.47
CA ARG A 11 -3.40 -25.32 1.24
C ARG A 11 -2.83 -24.32 2.24
N MET A 12 -2.38 -23.18 1.73
CA MET A 12 -1.82 -22.07 2.51
C MET A 12 -2.32 -20.72 2.01
N SER A 13 -2.16 -19.68 2.82
CA SER A 13 -2.38 -18.31 2.36
C SER A 13 -1.42 -17.94 1.23
N ARG A 14 -1.85 -17.10 0.29
CA ARG A 14 -0.97 -16.56 -0.78
C ARG A 14 0.18 -15.72 -0.23
N LEU A 15 -0.04 -15.11 0.93
CA LEU A 15 0.92 -14.26 1.62
C LEU A 15 1.79 -15.04 2.61
N ALA A 16 1.51 -16.32 2.87
CA ALA A 16 2.32 -17.12 3.77
C ALA A 16 3.67 -17.47 3.12
N GLU A 17 4.74 -17.06 3.80
CA GLU A 17 6.13 -17.34 3.42
C GLU A 17 6.56 -18.74 3.85
N ALA A 18 5.99 -19.25 4.94
CA ALA A 18 6.26 -20.58 5.46
C ALA A 18 4.98 -21.42 5.41
N CYS A 19 5.12 -22.68 5.00
CA CYS A 19 4.01 -23.62 5.08
C CYS A 19 3.75 -24.02 6.54
N PRO A 20 2.52 -23.86 7.06
CA PRO A 20 2.19 -24.26 8.44
C PRO A 20 2.23 -25.78 8.64
N SER A 21 2.17 -26.56 7.57
CA SER A 21 2.14 -28.03 7.64
C SER A 21 3.52 -28.69 7.58
N CYS A 22 4.47 -28.14 6.80
CA CYS A 22 5.80 -28.74 6.64
C CYS A 22 6.96 -27.81 6.96
N GLY A 23 6.71 -26.53 7.25
CA GLY A 23 7.76 -25.52 7.49
C GLY A 23 8.52 -25.07 6.24
N GLY A 24 8.22 -25.63 5.06
CA GLY A 24 8.89 -25.27 3.81
C GLY A 24 8.69 -23.79 3.45
N ARG A 25 9.80 -23.10 3.14
CA ARG A 25 9.78 -21.72 2.64
C ARG A 25 9.24 -21.69 1.22
N ASN A 26 8.29 -20.80 0.99
CA ASN A 26 7.58 -20.62 -0.26
C ASN A 26 7.56 -19.12 -0.56
N THR A 27 8.06 -18.70 -1.72
CA THR A 27 8.13 -17.26 -2.06
C THR A 27 6.73 -16.66 -2.06
N PRO A 28 6.44 -15.66 -1.21
CA PRO A 28 5.14 -14.99 -1.19
C PRO A 28 4.94 -14.29 -2.53
N GLN A 29 3.79 -14.51 -3.16
CA GLN A 29 3.47 -13.84 -4.42
C GLN A 29 2.87 -12.48 -4.09
N VAL A 30 3.73 -11.51 -3.83
CA VAL A 30 3.34 -10.10 -3.69
C VAL A 30 2.96 -9.57 -5.07
N PRO A 31 1.72 -9.09 -5.26
CA PRO A 31 1.30 -8.58 -6.55
C PRO A 31 1.97 -7.24 -6.85
N TRP A 32 2.32 -7.01 -8.13
CA TRP A 32 3.03 -5.80 -8.57
C TRP A 32 2.32 -4.50 -8.17
N TYR A 33 0.98 -4.50 -8.15
CA TYR A 33 0.18 -3.33 -7.80
C TYR A 33 0.36 -2.89 -6.34
N ALA A 34 0.81 -3.78 -5.44
CA ALA A 34 1.09 -3.41 -4.05
C ALA A 34 2.25 -2.42 -3.97
N TYR A 35 3.29 -2.62 -4.79
CA TYR A 35 4.40 -1.68 -4.91
C TYR A 35 3.95 -0.38 -5.58
N ALA A 36 3.11 -0.45 -6.62
CA ALA A 36 2.57 0.74 -7.28
C ALA A 36 1.72 1.60 -6.31
N LEU A 37 0.83 0.98 -5.55
CA LEU A 37 0.03 1.67 -4.52
C LEU A 37 0.91 2.28 -3.43
N GLY A 38 1.91 1.53 -2.95
CA GLY A 38 2.87 2.04 -1.97
C GLY A 38 3.64 3.25 -2.50
N ALA A 39 4.11 3.21 -3.75
CA ALA A 39 4.81 4.32 -4.39
C ALA A 39 3.90 5.55 -4.56
N VAL A 40 2.66 5.35 -5.03
CA VAL A 40 1.67 6.44 -5.17
C VAL A 40 1.36 7.06 -3.81
N LEU A 41 1.14 6.25 -2.77
CA LEU A 41 0.88 6.74 -1.42
C LEU A 41 2.05 7.58 -0.91
N VAL A 42 3.27 7.07 -1.01
CA VAL A 42 4.48 7.81 -0.61
C VAL A 42 4.64 9.10 -1.41
N LEU A 43 4.38 9.07 -2.71
CA LEU A 43 4.42 10.25 -3.57
C LEU A 43 3.38 11.29 -3.14
N VAL A 44 2.13 10.89 -2.87
CA VAL A 44 1.07 11.78 -2.37
C VAL A 44 1.43 12.37 -1.01
N LEU A 45 1.96 11.57 -0.08
CA LEU A 45 2.45 12.07 1.20
C LEU A 45 3.60 13.04 1.00
N PHE A 46 4.55 12.74 0.11
CA PHE A 46 5.70 13.60 -0.15
C PHE A 46 5.29 14.93 -0.80
N LEU A 47 4.36 14.91 -1.77
CA LEU A 47 3.78 16.13 -2.34
C LEU A 47 2.96 16.88 -1.29
N GLY A 48 2.13 16.21 -0.49
CA GLY A 48 1.32 16.84 0.55
C GLY A 48 2.12 17.45 1.70
N LEU A 49 3.22 16.81 2.11
CA LEU A 49 4.14 17.36 3.11
C LEU A 49 5.06 18.44 2.51
N GLY A 50 5.43 18.33 1.24
CA GLY A 50 6.20 19.36 0.52
C GLY A 50 5.39 20.62 0.24
N ASP A 51 4.07 20.50 0.14
CA ASP A 51 3.15 21.57 -0.26
C ASP A 51 2.30 22.10 0.91
N SER A 52 2.97 22.42 2.03
CA SER A 52 2.36 23.23 3.08
C SER A 52 1.87 24.60 2.54
N ALA A 53 2.42 25.07 1.41
CA ALA A 53 1.98 26.26 0.70
C ALA A 53 0.62 26.06 -0.02
N ALA A 54 0.39 24.95 -0.73
CA ALA A 54 -0.90 24.67 -1.36
C ALA A 54 -1.98 24.33 -0.33
N LEU A 55 -1.63 23.69 0.79
CA LEU A 55 -2.57 23.46 1.89
C LEU A 55 -3.00 24.80 2.51
N VAL A 56 -2.07 25.72 2.78
CA VAL A 56 -2.37 27.07 3.27
C VAL A 56 -3.14 27.89 2.24
N ALA A 57 -2.84 27.79 0.95
CA ALA A 57 -3.57 28.51 -0.10
C ALA A 57 -5.01 28.01 -0.27
N SER A 58 -5.22 26.69 -0.15
CA SER A 58 -6.55 26.06 -0.22
C SER A 58 -7.37 26.36 1.03
N VAL A 59 -6.75 26.30 2.21
CA VAL A 59 -7.38 26.69 3.49
C VAL A 59 -7.66 28.19 3.53
N ALA A 60 -6.76 29.06 3.06
CA ALA A 60 -6.98 30.50 2.95
C ALA A 60 -8.16 30.85 2.05
N ARG A 61 -8.35 30.12 0.94
CA ARG A 61 -9.54 30.28 0.07
C ARG A 61 -10.84 29.80 0.71
N LEU A 62 -10.79 28.85 1.64
CA LEU A 62 -11.95 28.39 2.40
C LEU A 62 -12.28 29.30 3.59
N ILE A 63 -11.27 29.94 4.19
CA ILE A 63 -11.43 30.84 5.35
C ILE A 63 -11.80 32.27 4.92
N SER A 64 -11.45 32.70 3.70
CA SER A 64 -11.90 33.97 3.13
C SER A 64 -13.03 33.74 2.12
N PRO A 65 -14.31 33.58 2.56
CA PRO A 65 -15.41 33.85 1.66
C PRO A 65 -15.31 35.33 1.27
N GLN A 66 -15.11 35.57 -0.02
CA GLN A 66 -15.24 36.89 -0.64
C GLN A 66 -16.53 37.56 -0.15
N THR A 67 -16.42 38.56 0.72
CA THR A 67 -17.46 39.58 0.85
C THR A 67 -17.07 40.76 -0.03
N PRO A 68 -18.02 41.29 -0.83
CA PRO A 68 -17.80 42.28 -1.88
C PRO A 68 -17.23 43.61 -1.37
#